data_AF-A0A2A3JR48-F1
#
_entry.id   AF-A0A2A3JR48-F1
#
_cell.length_a   1.000
_cell.length_b   1.000
_cell.length_c   1.000
_cell.angle_alpha   90.00
_cell.angle_beta   90.00
_cell.angle_gamma   90.00
#
_symmetry.space_group_name_H-M   'P 1'
#
loop_
_entity.id
_entity.type
_entity.pdbx_description
1 polymer ?
#
loop_
_entity_poly.entity_id
_entity_poly.type
_entity_poly.pdbx_seq_one_letter_code
_entity_poly.pdbx_strand_id
1 'polypeptide(L)'
;MTSFFLDDVAQAVEDRHYPALGPAYEVSWGEAMRDTLSFLGVLIGANLVALVLYIFFAPFAPFIFWGLNGFLLGREYFTLAAMRRVGREQAAVLRRRHLVTIWIAGVLMALPLSVPLVNLLIPILGAATFTHLYHRLQGERPAG
;
A
#
# COMPACT_ATOMS: atom_id res chain seq x y z
N MET A 1 -5.33 -3.55 -16.19
CA MET A 1 -4.86 -2.34 -16.91
C MET A 1 -4.36 -1.26 -15.96
N THR A 2 -5.01 -1.00 -14.81
CA THR A 2 -4.53 -0.01 -13.82
C THR A 2 -3.26 -0.40 -13.04
N SER A 3 -2.97 -1.69 -12.83
CA SER A 3 -1.73 -2.15 -12.17
C SER A 3 -0.46 -1.73 -12.92
N PHE A 4 -0.48 -1.78 -14.26
CA PHE A 4 0.69 -1.43 -15.08
C PHE A 4 1.10 0.04 -14.90
N PHE A 5 0.14 0.96 -14.77
CA PHE A 5 0.46 2.38 -14.58
C PHE A 5 1.11 2.68 -13.21
N LEU A 6 0.70 1.94 -12.17
CA LEU A 6 1.32 2.03 -10.84
C LEU A 6 2.75 1.48 -10.86
N ASP A 7 2.95 0.37 -11.58
CA ASP A 7 4.27 -0.22 -11.80
C ASP A 7 5.19 0.73 -12.57
N ASP A 8 4.69 1.42 -13.59
CA ASP A 8 5.45 2.40 -14.37
C ASP A 8 5.84 3.62 -13.52
N VAL A 9 4.92 4.13 -12.68
CA VAL A 9 5.22 5.24 -11.76
C VAL A 9 6.26 4.81 -10.73
N ALA A 10 6.13 3.61 -10.15
CA ALA A 10 7.10 3.08 -9.20
C ALA A 10 8.48 2.94 -9.86
N GLN A 11 8.55 2.39 -11.07
CA GLN A 11 9.77 2.29 -11.85
C GLN A 11 10.39 3.67 -12.11
N ALA A 12 9.60 4.65 -12.55
CA ALA A 12 10.09 6.00 -12.81
C ALA A 12 10.64 6.69 -11.54
N VAL A 13 10.02 6.44 -10.37
CA VAL A 13 10.54 6.94 -9.09
C VAL A 13 11.86 6.26 -8.74
N GLU A 14 11.97 4.93 -8.92
CA GLU A 14 13.18 4.16 -8.68
C GLU A 14 14.33 4.57 -9.60
N ASP A 15 14.09 4.74 -10.89
CA ASP A 15 15.08 5.20 -11.87
C ASP A 15 15.61 6.60 -11.51
N ARG A 16 14.74 7.45 -10.96
CA ARG A 16 15.08 8.83 -10.59
C ARG A 16 15.81 8.96 -9.25
N HIS A 17 15.40 8.20 -8.23
CA HIS A 17 15.86 8.39 -6.85
C HIS A 17 16.77 7.26 -6.36
N TYR A 18 16.75 6.09 -7.02
CA TYR A 18 17.50 4.91 -6.65
C TYR A 18 18.17 4.22 -7.86
N PRO A 19 19.01 4.94 -8.63
CA PRO A 19 19.55 4.46 -9.91
C PRO A 19 20.52 3.26 -9.80
N ALA A 20 20.95 2.91 -8.58
CA ALA A 20 21.86 1.78 -8.33
C ALA A 20 21.12 0.43 -8.12
N LEU A 21 19.79 0.40 -8.21
CA LEU A 21 19.01 -0.81 -8.03
C LEU A 21 19.10 -1.73 -9.26
N GLY A 22 19.21 -3.04 -9.04
CA GLY A 22 19.09 -4.04 -10.09
C GLY A 22 17.66 -4.16 -10.65
N PRO A 23 17.45 -5.00 -11.68
CA PRO A 23 16.13 -5.20 -12.29
C PRO A 23 15.10 -5.67 -11.25
N ALA A 24 13.88 -5.14 -11.33
CA ALA A 24 12.77 -5.53 -10.47
C ALA A 24 12.32 -6.97 -10.76
N TYR A 25 11.75 -7.63 -9.75
CA TYR A 25 11.19 -8.96 -9.88
C TYR A 25 9.88 -8.91 -10.68
N GLU A 26 9.76 -9.72 -11.73
CA GLU A 26 8.53 -9.85 -12.49
C GLU A 26 7.49 -10.65 -11.70
N VAL A 27 6.37 -10.01 -11.35
CA VAL A 27 5.29 -10.67 -10.63
C VAL A 27 4.53 -11.59 -11.59
N SER A 28 4.51 -12.90 -11.29
CA SER A 28 3.77 -13.86 -12.10
C SER A 28 2.26 -13.62 -12.05
N TRP A 29 1.54 -13.92 -13.13
CA TRP A 29 0.10 -13.70 -13.21
C TRP A 29 -0.69 -14.43 -12.11
N GLY A 30 -0.22 -15.64 -11.73
CA GLY A 30 -0.79 -16.41 -10.63
C GLY A 30 -0.61 -15.75 -9.27
N GLU A 31 0.54 -15.10 -9.03
CA GLU A 31 0.78 -14.33 -7.81
C GLU A 31 -0.08 -13.08 -7.74
N ALA A 32 -0.23 -12.36 -8.85
CA ALA A 32 -1.10 -11.18 -8.94
C ALA A 32 -2.57 -11.54 -8.66
N MET A 33 -3.06 -12.66 -9.22
CA MET A 33 -4.42 -13.14 -8.99
C MET A 33 -4.66 -13.50 -7.53
N ARG A 34 -3.71 -14.22 -6.91
CA ARG A 34 -3.78 -14.55 -5.47
C ARG A 34 -3.76 -13.30 -4.60
N ASP A 35 -3.00 -12.27 -4.98
CA ASP A 35 -2.99 -11.00 -4.26
C ASP A 35 -4.33 -10.31 -4.30
N THR A 36 -4.87 -10.20 -5.50
CA THR A 36 -6.15 -9.56 -5.75
C THR A 36 -7.25 -10.22 -4.91
N LEU A 37 -7.31 -11.55 -4.90
CA LEU A 37 -8.28 -12.30 -4.09
C LEU A 37 -8.05 -12.10 -2.58
N SER A 38 -6.80 -12.11 -2.13
CA SER A 38 -6.47 -11.86 -0.73
C SER A 38 -6.84 -10.45 -0.29
N PHE A 39 -6.56 -9.44 -1.12
CA PHE A 39 -6.94 -8.06 -0.88
C PHE A 39 -8.45 -7.90 -0.87
N LEU A 40 -9.17 -8.52 -1.81
CA LEU A 40 -10.62 -8.49 -1.85
C LEU A 40 -11.25 -9.05 -0.57
N GLY A 41 -10.73 -10.17 -0.04
CA GLY A 41 -11.19 -10.72 1.24
C GLY A 41 -10.97 -9.75 2.40
N VAL A 42 -9.80 -9.09 2.45
CA VAL A 42 -9.50 -8.08 3.47
C VAL A 42 -10.39 -6.84 3.31
N LEU A 43 -10.63 -6.40 2.07
CA LEU A 43 -11.49 -5.27 1.75
C LEU A 43 -12.91 -5.52 2.26
N ILE A 44 -13.47 -6.70 1.97
CA ILE A 44 -14.81 -7.08 2.42
C ILE A 44 -14.85 -7.14 3.94
N GLY A 45 -13.91 -7.84 4.58
CA GLY A 45 -13.85 -7.96 6.03
C GLY A 45 -13.74 -6.61 6.74
N ALA A 46 -12.87 -5.72 6.22
CA ALA A 46 -12.72 -4.37 6.74
C ALA A 46 -14.02 -3.57 6.60
N ASN A 47 -14.68 -3.60 5.44
CA ASN A 47 -15.94 -2.86 5.26
C ASN A 47 -17.08 -3.38 6.14
N LEU A 48 -17.16 -4.69 6.39
CA LEU A 48 -18.12 -5.25 7.35
C LEU A 48 -17.87 -4.73 8.78
N VAL A 49 -16.60 -4.69 9.20
CA VAL A 49 -16.23 -4.08 10.49
C VAL A 49 -16.58 -2.59 10.50
N ALA A 50 -16.32 -1.86 9.41
CA ALA A 50 -16.67 -0.44 9.27
C ALA A 50 -18.17 -0.20 9.45
N LEU A 51 -18.99 -1.04 8.82
CA LEU A 51 -20.44 -0.96 8.90
C LEU A 51 -20.93 -1.13 10.36
N VAL A 52 -20.42 -2.14 11.06
CA VAL A 52 -20.73 -2.36 12.47
C VAL A 52 -20.29 -1.14 13.30
N LEU A 53 -19.06 -0.64 13.10
CA LEU A 53 -18.56 0.52 13.83
C LEU A 53 -19.39 1.78 13.58
N TYR A 54 -19.84 2.03 12.34
CA TYR A 54 -20.67 3.20 12.04
C TYR A 54 -22.04 3.16 12.72
N ILE A 55 -22.63 1.97 12.90
CA ILE A 55 -23.92 1.82 13.60
C ILE A 55 -23.81 2.27 15.07
N PHE A 56 -22.70 1.94 15.74
CA PHE A 56 -22.53 2.23 17.18
C PHE A 56 -21.75 3.51 17.48
N PHE A 57 -20.90 3.97 16.56
CA PHE A 57 -19.92 5.05 16.77
C PHE A 57 -20.00 6.13 15.69
N ALA A 58 -21.20 6.46 15.21
CA ALA A 58 -21.41 7.46 14.15
C ALA A 58 -20.65 8.80 14.35
N PRO A 59 -20.54 9.38 15.57
CA PRO A 59 -19.75 10.61 15.77
C PRO A 59 -18.26 10.46 15.45
N PHE A 60 -17.73 9.23 15.56
CA PHE A 60 -16.33 8.90 15.24
C PHE A 60 -16.14 8.49 13.78
N ALA A 61 -17.15 8.66 12.92
CA ALA A 61 -17.11 8.23 11.53
C ALA A 61 -15.88 8.73 10.74
N PRO A 62 -15.40 9.98 10.87
CA PRO A 62 -14.18 10.43 10.17
C PRO A 62 -12.92 9.63 10.57
N PHE A 63 -12.77 9.32 11.86
CA PHE A 63 -11.64 8.54 12.36
C PHE A 63 -11.71 7.08 11.90
N ILE A 64 -12.91 6.50 11.91
CA ILE A 64 -13.15 5.16 11.37
C ILE A 64 -12.84 5.13 9.87
N PHE A 65 -13.30 6.15 9.12
CA PHE A 65 -13.04 6.27 7.69
C PHE A 65 -11.55 6.34 7.39
N TRP A 66 -10.80 7.24 8.02
CA TRP A 66 -9.36 7.37 7.78
C TRP A 66 -8.58 6.15 8.26
N GLY A 67 -8.93 5.60 9.42
CA GLY A 67 -8.29 4.40 9.96
C GLY A 67 -8.45 3.20 9.04
N LEU A 68 -9.68 2.97 8.56
CA LEU A 68 -10.00 1.82 7.73
C LEU A 68 -9.48 1.96 6.30
N ASN A 69 -9.69 3.10 5.66
CA ASN A 69 -9.15 3.36 4.33
C ASN A 69 -7.63 3.42 4.36
N GLY A 70 -7.04 4.03 5.38
CA GLY A 70 -5.59 4.04 5.55
C GLY A 70 -4.99 2.65 5.72
N PHE A 71 -5.68 1.75 6.42
CA PHE A 71 -5.27 0.34 6.51
C PHE A 71 -5.29 -0.35 5.14
N LEU A 72 -6.35 -0.15 4.37
CA LEU A 72 -6.49 -0.76 3.04
C LEU A 72 -5.44 -0.22 2.06
N LEU A 73 -5.29 1.11 1.98
CA LEU A 73 -4.31 1.78 1.11
C LEU A 73 -2.88 1.38 1.49
N GLY A 74 -2.54 1.48 2.77
CA GLY A 74 -1.20 1.14 3.24
C GLY A 74 -0.85 -0.31 2.95
N ARG A 75 -1.77 -1.24 3.21
CA ARG A 75 -1.59 -2.66 2.90
C ARG A 75 -1.33 -2.88 1.40
N GLU A 76 -2.14 -2.29 0.54
CA GLU A 76 -2.08 -2.54 -0.91
C GLU A 76 -0.84 -1.94 -1.54
N TYR A 77 -0.63 -0.62 -1.40
CA TYR A 77 0.50 0.07 -2.02
C TYR A 77 1.86 -0.43 -1.50
N PHE A 78 1.97 -0.74 -0.21
CA PHE A 78 3.18 -1.36 0.32
C PHE A 78 3.43 -2.74 -0.26
N THR A 79 2.38 -3.57 -0.41
CA THR A 79 2.54 -4.92 -0.95
C THR A 79 2.99 -4.85 -2.41
N LEU A 80 2.43 -3.96 -3.22
CA LEU A 80 2.89 -3.71 -4.59
C LEU A 80 4.37 -3.31 -4.63
N ALA A 81 4.77 -2.30 -3.86
CA ALA A 81 6.17 -1.85 -3.80
C ALA A 81 7.14 -2.95 -3.33
N ALA A 82 6.76 -3.70 -2.30
CA ALA A 82 7.61 -4.75 -1.74
C ALA A 82 7.72 -5.97 -2.65
N MET A 83 6.62 -6.39 -3.31
CA MET A 83 6.63 -7.55 -4.21
C MET A 83 7.59 -7.36 -5.38
N ARG A 84 7.71 -6.13 -5.90
CA ARG A 84 8.65 -5.78 -6.98
C ARG A 84 10.12 -6.02 -6.62
N ARG A 85 10.46 -6.09 -5.34
CA ARG A 85 11.85 -6.14 -4.87
C ARG A 85 12.23 -7.42 -4.13
N VAL A 86 11.29 -8.00 -3.37
CA VAL A 86 11.54 -9.20 -2.54
C VAL A 86 10.58 -10.35 -2.83
N GLY A 87 9.67 -10.18 -3.80
CA GLY A 87 8.65 -11.18 -4.10
C GLY A 87 7.56 -11.29 -3.03
N ARG A 88 6.54 -12.11 -3.33
CA ARG A 88 5.29 -12.20 -2.55
C ARG A 88 5.48 -12.63 -1.09
N GLU A 89 6.26 -13.68 -0.84
CA GLU A 89 6.41 -14.25 0.50
C GLU A 89 7.11 -13.27 1.44
N GLN A 90 8.24 -12.70 1.01
CA GLN A 90 9.01 -11.77 1.83
C GLN A 90 8.27 -10.43 1.98
N ALA A 91 7.52 -9.98 0.97
CA ALA A 91 6.63 -8.83 1.10
C ALA A 91 5.57 -9.04 2.21
N ALA A 92 4.99 -10.24 2.30
CA ALA A 92 4.03 -10.56 3.36
C ALA A 92 4.68 -10.56 4.76
N VAL A 93 5.92 -11.07 4.89
CA VAL A 93 6.70 -11.03 6.13
C VAL A 93 7.00 -9.58 6.54
N LEU A 94 7.50 -8.77 5.60
CA LEU A 94 7.88 -7.39 5.85
C LEU A 94 6.66 -6.54 6.25
N ARG A 95 5.53 -6.77 5.59
CA ARG A 95 4.25 -6.12 5.92
C ARG A 95 3.78 -6.45 7.34
N ARG A 96 3.86 -7.72 7.75
CA ARG A 96 3.49 -8.14 9.11
C ARG A 96 4.40 -7.51 10.16
N ARG A 97 5.69 -7.38 9.85
CA ARG A 97 6.70 -6.78 10.74
C ARG A 97 6.49 -5.27 10.93
N HIS A 98 6.10 -4.55 9.88
CA HIS A 98 5.96 -3.08 9.90
C HIS A 98 4.51 -2.60 9.78
N LEU A 99 3.55 -3.43 10.22
CA LEU A 99 2.12 -3.20 10.02
C LEU A 99 1.66 -1.82 10.53
N VAL A 100 2.12 -1.40 11.72
CA VAL A 100 1.75 -0.11 12.31
C VAL A 100 2.29 1.06 11.49
N THR A 101 3.56 1.00 11.07
CA THR A 101 4.18 2.06 10.26
C THR A 101 3.51 2.19 8.90
N ILE A 102 3.23 1.05 8.25
CA ILE A 102 2.51 0.99 6.99
C ILE A 102 1.10 1.54 7.14
N TRP A 103 0.41 1.20 8.24
CA TRP A 103 -0.92 1.69 8.52
C TRP A 103 -0.94 3.20 8.74
N ILE A 104 -0.03 3.76 9.55
CA ILE A 104 0.05 5.21 9.78
C ILE A 104 0.32 5.95 8.47
N ALA A 105 1.27 5.46 7.65
CA ALA A 105 1.53 6.04 6.34
C ALA A 105 0.28 6.01 5.43
N GLY A 106 -0.46 4.91 5.47
CA GLY A 106 -1.73 4.78 4.78
C GLY A 106 -2.81 5.73 5.30
N VAL A 107 -2.93 5.92 6.62
CA VAL A 107 -3.87 6.88 7.23
C VAL A 107 -3.55 8.31 6.80
N LEU A 108 -2.27 8.70 6.82
CA LEU A 108 -1.84 10.01 6.32
C LEU A 108 -2.19 10.20 4.84
N MET A 109 -2.05 9.14 4.03
CA MET A 109 -2.45 9.13 2.62
C MET A 109 -3.98 9.09 2.43
N ALA A 110 -4.73 8.64 3.44
CA ALA A 110 -6.18 8.62 3.41
C ALA A 110 -6.80 9.99 3.77
N LEU A 111 -6.06 10.91 4.42
CA LEU A 111 -6.58 12.24 4.73
C LEU A 111 -6.96 13.04 3.46
N PRO A 112 -6.14 13.05 2.38
CA PRO A 112 -6.52 13.67 1.12
C PRO A 112 -7.73 13.04 0.41
N LEU A 113 -8.13 11.79 0.72
CA LEU A 113 -9.34 11.17 0.14
C LEU A 113 -10.61 11.99 0.44
N SER A 114 -10.60 12.76 1.52
CA SER A 114 -11.71 13.63 1.89
C SER A 114 -11.92 14.78 0.88
N VAL A 115 -10.98 15.02 -0.05
CA VAL A 115 -11.09 16.00 -1.13
C VAL A 115 -11.31 15.27 -2.46
N PRO A 116 -12.51 15.37 -3.09
CA PRO A 116 -12.85 14.61 -4.30
C PRO A 116 -11.87 14.77 -5.47
N LEU A 117 -11.32 15.98 -5.64
CA LEU A 117 -10.34 16.28 -6.71
C LEU A 117 -8.99 15.59 -6.48
N VAL A 118 -8.59 15.38 -5.22
CA VAL A 118 -7.29 14.77 -4.89
C VAL A 118 -7.30 13.26 -5.14
N ASN A 119 -8.49 12.63 -5.16
CA ASN A 119 -8.64 11.21 -5.45
C ASN A 119 -7.99 10.79 -6.80
N LEU A 120 -7.92 11.72 -7.77
CA LEU A 120 -7.29 11.49 -9.07
C LEU A 120 -5.76 11.34 -8.98
N LEU A 121 -5.12 11.91 -7.95
CA LEU A 121 -3.66 11.88 -7.77
C LEU A 121 -3.21 10.73 -6.87
N ILE A 122 -4.14 10.06 -6.18
CA ILE A 122 -3.83 9.00 -5.21
C ILE A 122 -3.02 7.85 -5.80
N PRO A 123 -3.28 7.33 -7.01
CA PRO A 123 -2.46 6.26 -7.56
C PRO A 123 -0.98 6.67 -7.67
N ILE A 124 -0.72 7.90 -8.12
CA ILE A 124 0.63 8.43 -8.31
C ILE A 124 1.32 8.65 -6.96
N LEU A 125 0.63 9.33 -6.03
CA LEU A 125 1.14 9.58 -4.68
C LEU A 125 1.34 8.27 -3.89
N GLY A 126 0.44 7.30 -4.11
CA GLY A 126 0.47 5.93 -3.62
C GLY A 126 1.78 5.23 -3.94
N ALA A 127 2.01 5.03 -5.24
CA ALA A 127 3.23 4.40 -5.73
C ALA A 127 4.47 5.12 -5.22
N ALA A 128 4.55 6.44 -5.36
CA ALA A 128 5.74 7.20 -4.95
C ALA A 128 6.03 7.09 -3.44
N THR A 129 5.03 7.30 -2.58
CA THR A 129 5.22 7.30 -1.12
C THR A 129 5.64 5.93 -0.61
N PHE A 130 4.99 4.87 -1.10
CA PHE A 130 5.26 3.53 -0.62
C PHE A 130 6.55 2.93 -1.19
N THR A 131 6.99 3.33 -2.38
CA THR A 131 8.34 3.03 -2.89
C THR A 131 9.41 3.63 -1.97
N HIS A 132 9.31 4.91 -1.62
CA HIS A 132 10.26 5.54 -0.68
C HIS A 132 10.21 4.91 0.71
N LEU A 133 9.00 4.61 1.21
CA LEU A 133 8.83 3.97 2.51
C LEU A 133 9.48 2.59 2.54
N TYR A 134 9.31 1.79 1.47
CA TYR A 134 9.97 0.50 1.33
C TYR A 134 11.49 0.63 1.42
N HIS A 135 12.09 1.54 0.64
CA HIS A 135 13.54 1.76 0.68
C HIS A 135 14.03 2.28 2.03
N ARG A 136 13.25 3.12 2.72
CA ARG A 136 13.61 3.60 4.06
C ARG A 136 13.61 2.46 5.08
N LEU A 137 12.59 1.61 5.06
CA LEU A 137 12.47 0.47 5.97
C LEU A 137 13.50 -0.65 5.69
N GLN A 138 13.95 -0.79 4.43
CA GLN A 138 15.06 -1.68 4.07
C GLN A 138 16.43 -1.07 4.37
N GLY A 139 16.62 0.22 4.11
CA GLY A 139 17.89 0.94 4.31
C GLY A 139 18.29 1.12 5.78
N GLU A 140 17.36 0.94 6.72
CA GLU A 140 17.65 0.89 8.17
C GLU A 140 18.30 -0.45 8.61
N ARG A 141 18.50 -1.41 7.70
CA ARG A 141 19.38 -2.56 7.95
C ARG A 141 20.75 -2.30 7.33
N PRO A 142 21.84 -2.30 8.14
CA PRO A 142 23.15 -2.60 7.59
C PRO A 142 23.05 -3.98 6.94
N ALA A 143 23.55 -4.11 5.72
CA ALA A 143 23.79 -5.41 5.12
C ALA A 143 24.59 -6.26 6.12
N GLY A 144 23.95 -7.31 6.63
CA GLY A 144 24.55 -8.34 7.48
C GLY A 144 24.54 -9.65 6.72
#